data_AF-A0A024TD82-F1
#
_entry.id   AF-A0A024TD82-F1
#
_cell.length_a   1.000
_cell.length_b   1.000
_cell.length_c   1.000
_cell.angle_alpha   90.00
_cell.angle_beta   90.00
_cell.angle_gamma   90.00
#
_symmetry.space_group_name_H-M   'P 1'
#
loop_
_entity.id
_entity.type
_entity.pdbx_description
1 polymer ?
#
loop_
_entity_poly.entity_id
_entity_poly.type
_entity_poly.pdbx_seq_one_letter_code
_entity_poly.pdbx_strand_id
1 'polypeptide(L)'
;MTSVKVNRKSLALTFIFLVYLVLMPLKPYLSEVSPFHPVEYYRPSDLFQPLVEPHTNASALALYLEQLVGLTNSTTLTPHVAYQTHPRYMVDVACVMVGQPCSAPPNATSVLYAMPGAIFFPPQLKAAWILGGPCSNDSVVYAWELTTLNLPSSMLVLWIAVQPEQFSSHNASYSTLTAVNYAYVVDIRPTSWRLAKLLVRLLLCVLIARIAYTAYYIHVRHLVNQLKRLPLHGHALAVRYEIVVGEPTCLVLSHPIVCWLFVLDIAMSAEYVGLACLRVSQTSDVLHFALGMLYLSRTVWCAYTALTALNSIMSRFPRYMQWLPAPANTTLLALLSLVGGGGVVAVLSHNAPLIDSFTSIFSVVRACDATSQCTPSMDSSLAMSVYMVSCALLPFIVPVLRKMLGVVTGNTNLFAVRARVSSVASKMLSSRRMSSQRLGSGQALKSIEVFLTHP
;
A
#
# COMPACT_ATOMS: atom_id res chain seq x y z
N MET A 1 7.06 -20.23 -48.67
CA MET A 1 5.96 -19.94 -47.73
C MET A 1 6.54 -19.48 -46.39
N THR A 2 6.59 -18.19 -46.12
CA THR A 2 7.14 -17.63 -44.87
C THR A 2 6.06 -17.58 -43.80
N SER A 3 6.01 -18.60 -42.94
CA SER A 3 4.97 -18.70 -41.90
C SER A 3 5.30 -17.80 -40.72
N VAL A 4 4.73 -16.58 -40.63
CA VAL A 4 4.83 -15.78 -39.40
C VAL A 4 4.13 -16.53 -38.25
N LYS A 5 4.82 -16.76 -37.13
CA LYS A 5 4.24 -17.36 -35.91
C LYS A 5 4.21 -16.33 -34.78
N VAL A 6 3.07 -16.20 -34.14
CA VAL A 6 2.99 -15.52 -32.85
C VAL A 6 3.14 -16.57 -31.75
N ASN A 7 4.02 -16.32 -30.78
CA ASN A 7 4.20 -17.23 -29.68
C ASN A 7 2.95 -17.24 -28.79
N ARG A 8 2.31 -18.40 -28.64
CA ARG A 8 1.04 -18.54 -27.89
C ARG A 8 1.22 -18.25 -26.39
N LYS A 9 2.38 -18.59 -25.82
CA LYS A 9 2.65 -18.37 -24.39
C LYS A 9 2.78 -16.89 -24.08
N SER A 10 3.49 -16.14 -24.95
CA SER A 10 3.61 -14.69 -24.79
C SER A 10 2.26 -14.00 -24.93
N LEU A 11 1.45 -14.40 -25.92
CA LEU A 11 0.09 -13.85 -26.09
C LEU A 11 -0.81 -14.11 -24.87
N ALA A 12 -0.76 -15.30 -24.28
CA ALA A 12 -1.51 -15.61 -23.06
C ALA A 12 -1.06 -14.75 -21.87
N LEU A 13 0.26 -14.61 -21.66
CA LEU A 13 0.81 -13.75 -20.61
C LEU A 13 0.41 -12.28 -20.81
N THR A 14 0.58 -11.75 -22.03
CA THR A 14 0.19 -10.39 -22.38
C THR A 14 -1.30 -10.13 -22.12
N PHE A 15 -2.17 -11.11 -22.40
CA PHE A 15 -3.61 -11.02 -22.11
C PHE A 15 -3.87 -10.95 -20.59
N ILE A 16 -3.22 -11.81 -19.80
CA ILE A 16 -3.34 -11.79 -18.33
C ILE A 16 -2.89 -10.44 -17.77
N PHE A 17 -1.76 -9.92 -18.23
CA PHE A 17 -1.26 -8.60 -17.81
C PHE A 17 -2.21 -7.47 -18.22
N LEU A 18 -2.81 -7.54 -19.41
CA LEU A 18 -3.82 -6.58 -19.85
C LEU A 18 -5.05 -6.59 -18.94
N VAL A 19 -5.58 -7.78 -18.63
CA VAL A 19 -6.73 -7.93 -17.72
C VAL A 19 -6.39 -7.35 -16.35
N TYR A 20 -5.22 -7.69 -15.80
CA TYR A 20 -4.75 -7.13 -14.53
C TYR A 20 -4.64 -5.59 -14.57
N LEU A 21 -4.07 -5.04 -15.65
CA LEU A 21 -3.89 -3.61 -15.83
C LEU A 21 -5.22 -2.86 -15.97
N VAL A 22 -6.19 -3.43 -16.69
CA VAL A 22 -7.53 -2.84 -16.84
C VAL A 22 -8.32 -2.92 -15.53
N LEU A 23 -8.11 -3.96 -14.71
CA LEU A 23 -8.78 -4.13 -13.42
C LEU A 23 -8.10 -3.40 -12.25
N MET A 24 -6.92 -2.79 -12.46
CA MET A 24 -6.21 -2.02 -11.43
C MET A 24 -7.09 -0.99 -10.70
N PRO A 25 -7.95 -0.18 -11.37
CA PRO A 25 -8.84 0.76 -10.69
C PRO A 25 -9.85 0.12 -9.75
N LEU A 26 -10.17 -1.17 -9.94
CA LEU A 26 -11.14 -1.92 -9.13
C LEU A 26 -10.50 -2.69 -7.97
N LYS A 27 -9.18 -2.86 -7.99
CA LYS A 27 -8.40 -3.45 -6.88
C LYS A 27 -8.75 -2.91 -5.48
N PRO A 28 -9.07 -1.61 -5.28
CA PRO A 28 -9.36 -1.10 -3.95
C PRO A 28 -10.58 -1.74 -3.27
N TYR A 29 -11.54 -2.26 -4.03
CA TYR A 29 -12.74 -2.93 -3.49
C TYR A 29 -12.45 -4.26 -2.78
N LEU A 30 -11.20 -4.74 -2.78
CA LEU A 30 -10.76 -5.83 -1.91
C LEU A 30 -10.75 -5.43 -0.42
N SER A 31 -10.62 -4.13 -0.14
CA SER A 31 -10.59 -3.58 1.23
C SER A 31 -11.64 -2.49 1.46
N GLU A 32 -12.12 -1.82 0.41
CA GLU A 32 -13.17 -0.80 0.50
C GLU A 32 -14.58 -1.42 0.58
N VAL A 33 -15.53 -0.69 1.15
CA VAL A 33 -16.95 -1.08 1.16
C VAL A 33 -17.51 -1.21 -0.26
N SER A 34 -18.46 -2.13 -0.44
CA SER A 34 -19.21 -2.24 -1.70
C SER A 34 -19.95 -0.93 -2.01
N PRO A 35 -19.93 -0.47 -3.26
CA PRO A 35 -20.63 0.75 -3.67
C PRO A 35 -22.16 0.57 -3.74
N PHE A 36 -22.66 -0.66 -3.75
CA PHE A 36 -24.09 -0.96 -3.91
C PHE A 36 -24.86 -1.07 -2.60
N HIS A 37 -24.15 -1.31 -1.49
CA HIS A 37 -24.82 -1.44 -0.19
C HIS A 37 -25.10 -0.05 0.41
N PRO A 38 -26.31 0.18 0.93
CA PRO A 38 -26.65 1.44 1.60
C PRO A 38 -25.82 1.58 2.89
N VAL A 39 -25.71 2.79 3.44
CA VAL A 39 -24.87 3.04 4.63
C VAL A 39 -25.38 2.21 5.81
N GLU A 40 -26.70 2.08 5.91
CA GLU A 40 -27.45 1.33 6.92
C GLU A 40 -27.12 -0.17 6.92
N TYR A 41 -26.62 -0.71 5.80
CA TYR A 41 -26.15 -2.10 5.76
C TYR A 41 -24.93 -2.31 6.66
N TYR A 42 -24.03 -1.34 6.68
CA TYR A 42 -22.80 -1.39 7.47
C TYR A 42 -22.95 -0.73 8.83
N ARG A 43 -23.76 0.33 8.92
CA ARG A 43 -24.04 1.07 10.14
C ARG A 43 -25.56 1.12 10.36
N PRO A 44 -26.19 0.01 10.78
CA PRO A 44 -27.62 -0.03 11.00
C PRO A 44 -28.01 0.91 12.14
N SER A 45 -29.04 1.74 11.90
CA SER A 45 -29.49 2.79 12.83
C SER A 45 -29.91 2.26 14.20
N ASP A 46 -30.32 0.99 14.26
CA ASP A 46 -30.72 0.30 15.50
C ASP A 46 -29.53 0.04 16.43
N LEU A 47 -28.33 -0.16 15.87
CA LEU A 47 -27.10 -0.49 16.60
C LEU A 47 -26.08 0.64 16.64
N PHE A 48 -26.20 1.62 15.76
CA PHE A 48 -25.31 2.76 15.67
C PHE A 48 -26.14 3.99 15.36
N GLN A 49 -26.37 4.83 16.37
CA GLN A 49 -27.02 6.12 16.13
C GLN A 49 -26.13 6.95 15.18
N PRO A 50 -26.71 7.65 14.19
CA PRO A 50 -25.94 8.54 13.35
C PRO A 50 -25.29 9.58 14.26
N LEU A 51 -23.95 9.65 14.26
CA LEU A 51 -23.24 10.77 14.88
C LEU A 51 -23.54 12.02 14.06
N VAL A 52 -24.66 12.68 14.40
CA VAL A 52 -24.95 14.05 14.01
C VAL A 52 -23.98 14.90 14.82
N GLU A 53 -22.75 15.00 14.32
CA GLU A 53 -21.63 15.73 14.93
C GLU A 53 -21.22 15.16 16.31
N PRO A 54 -20.10 14.41 16.41
CA PRO A 54 -19.59 13.92 17.70
C PRO A 54 -19.30 15.04 18.73
N HIS A 55 -19.33 16.29 18.28
CA HIS A 55 -18.97 17.49 19.01
C HIS A 55 -20.11 18.05 19.88
N THR A 56 -21.38 17.71 19.59
CA THR A 56 -22.54 18.43 20.16
C THR A 56 -23.29 17.64 21.24
N ASN A 57 -23.21 16.30 21.25
CA ASN A 57 -24.00 15.45 22.16
C ASN A 57 -23.14 14.34 22.81
N ALA A 58 -22.55 14.60 23.99
CA ALA A 58 -21.77 13.58 24.70
C ALA A 58 -22.55 12.34 25.11
N SER A 59 -23.87 12.45 25.32
CA SER A 59 -24.74 11.30 25.61
C SER A 59 -24.85 10.35 24.42
N ALA A 60 -24.95 10.88 23.19
CA ALA A 60 -24.98 10.07 21.97
C ALA A 60 -23.64 9.39 21.70
N LEU A 61 -22.53 10.11 21.96
CA LEU A 61 -21.19 9.55 21.91
C LEU A 61 -21.01 8.42 22.93
N ALA A 62 -21.46 8.60 24.18
CA ALA A 62 -21.38 7.57 25.21
C ALA A 62 -22.14 6.29 24.82
N LEU A 63 -23.38 6.41 24.30
CA LEU A 63 -24.16 5.27 23.82
C LEU A 63 -23.48 4.56 22.64
N TYR A 64 -22.92 5.33 21.70
CA TYR A 64 -22.18 4.77 20.57
C TYR A 64 -20.94 3.99 21.01
N LEU A 65 -20.24 4.49 22.03
CA LEU A 65 -19.08 3.82 22.63
C LEU A 65 -19.48 2.55 23.38
N GLU A 66 -20.56 2.58 24.16
CA GLU A 66 -21.11 1.38 24.81
C GLU A 66 -21.49 0.30 23.79
N GLN A 67 -22.07 0.69 22.64
CA GLN A 67 -22.40 -0.24 21.56
C GLN A 67 -21.15 -0.86 20.93
N LEU A 68 -20.09 -0.08 20.68
CA LEU A 68 -18.81 -0.59 20.17
C LEU A 68 -18.13 -1.56 21.16
N VAL A 69 -18.14 -1.23 22.45
CA VAL A 69 -17.63 -2.11 23.51
C VAL A 69 -18.50 -3.36 23.63
N GLY A 70 -19.82 -3.24 23.45
CA GLY A 70 -20.76 -4.37 23.45
C GLY A 70 -20.56 -5.35 22.28
N LEU A 71 -20.19 -4.85 21.10
CA LEU A 71 -19.84 -5.69 19.94
C LEU A 71 -18.57 -6.53 20.18
N THR A 72 -17.71 -6.05 21.08
CA THR A 72 -16.42 -6.62 21.48
C THR A 72 -16.51 -7.25 22.88
N ASN A 73 -17.66 -7.76 23.28
CA ASN A 73 -17.82 -8.40 24.59
C ASN A 73 -17.02 -9.72 24.68
N SER A 74 -16.69 -10.13 25.90
CA SER A 74 -15.96 -11.34 26.30
C SER A 74 -16.42 -12.66 25.66
N THR A 75 -17.63 -12.74 25.11
CA THR A 75 -18.14 -13.91 24.39
C THR A 75 -17.79 -13.94 22.90
N THR A 76 -17.44 -12.79 22.30
CA THR A 76 -17.06 -12.66 20.87
C THR A 76 -15.55 -12.47 20.69
N LEU A 77 -14.82 -11.99 21.70
CA LEU A 77 -13.37 -12.10 21.74
C LEU A 77 -12.99 -13.50 22.18
N THR A 78 -12.45 -14.29 21.25
CA THR A 78 -11.64 -15.44 21.63
C THR A 78 -10.45 -14.94 22.45
N PRO A 79 -10.24 -15.42 23.68
CA PRO A 79 -9.03 -15.09 24.42
C PRO A 79 -7.83 -15.42 23.53
N HIS A 80 -6.86 -14.50 23.47
CA HIS A 80 -5.62 -14.58 22.69
C HIS A 80 -5.63 -14.12 21.22
N VAL A 81 -6.72 -13.57 20.68
CA VAL A 81 -6.69 -12.94 19.34
C VAL A 81 -6.30 -11.46 19.45
N ALA A 82 -5.12 -11.12 18.92
CA ALA A 82 -4.57 -9.76 18.95
C ALA A 82 -5.24 -8.78 17.95
N TYR A 83 -5.99 -9.29 16.97
CA TYR A 83 -6.62 -8.48 15.94
C TYR A 83 -7.92 -9.14 15.44
N GLN A 84 -9.02 -8.41 15.53
CA GLN A 84 -10.35 -8.85 15.09
C GLN A 84 -10.93 -7.83 14.12
N THR A 85 -11.49 -8.32 13.01
CA THR A 85 -12.21 -7.46 12.07
C THR A 85 -13.68 -7.85 12.06
N HIS A 86 -14.55 -6.85 11.96
CA HIS A 86 -15.97 -7.03 11.75
C HIS A 86 -16.33 -6.57 10.33
N PRO A 87 -16.29 -7.46 9.32
CA PRO A 87 -16.54 -7.09 7.93
C PRO A 87 -17.92 -6.47 7.70
N ARG A 88 -18.90 -6.81 8.54
CA ARG A 88 -20.25 -6.24 8.46
C ARG A 88 -20.29 -4.78 8.90
N TYR A 89 -19.53 -4.41 9.95
CA TYR A 89 -19.57 -3.07 10.54
C TYR A 89 -18.38 -2.20 10.12
N MET A 90 -17.41 -2.78 9.38
CA MET A 90 -16.18 -2.11 8.95
C MET A 90 -15.40 -1.52 10.13
N VAL A 91 -15.32 -2.31 11.20
CA VAL A 91 -14.57 -1.99 12.42
C VAL A 91 -13.43 -3.00 12.55
N ASP A 92 -12.21 -2.47 12.67
CA ASP A 92 -11.01 -3.26 12.93
C ASP A 92 -10.55 -2.96 14.36
N VAL A 93 -10.46 -4.01 15.19
CA VAL A 93 -10.13 -3.94 16.62
C VAL A 93 -8.80 -4.64 16.87
N ALA A 94 -7.84 -3.92 17.42
CA ALA A 94 -6.59 -4.48 17.93
C ALA A 94 -6.67 -4.61 19.45
N CYS A 95 -6.23 -5.75 19.98
CA CYS A 95 -6.20 -6.03 21.42
C CYS A 95 -4.78 -6.33 21.86
N VAL A 96 -4.33 -5.63 22.91
CA VAL A 96 -3.02 -5.85 23.55
C VAL A 96 -3.24 -6.19 25.02
N MET A 97 -2.71 -7.34 25.43
CA MET A 97 -2.77 -7.78 26.82
C MET A 97 -1.60 -7.20 27.61
N VAL A 98 -1.89 -6.54 28.72
CA VAL A 98 -0.90 -5.90 29.60
C VAL A 98 -0.92 -6.63 30.95
N GLY A 99 0.19 -7.28 31.28
CA GLY A 99 0.36 -8.02 32.54
C GLY A 99 0.91 -7.19 33.69
N GLN A 100 0.77 -5.87 33.71
CA GLN A 100 1.41 -5.04 34.74
C GLN A 100 0.53 -4.87 35.98
N PRO A 101 1.08 -5.06 37.21
CA PRO A 101 0.42 -4.65 38.43
C PRO A 101 0.34 -3.12 38.47
N CYS A 102 -0.82 -2.60 38.90
CA CYS A 102 -1.15 -1.17 38.94
C CYS A 102 -0.28 -0.28 39.85
N SER A 103 0.84 -0.80 40.38
CA SER A 103 1.65 -0.17 41.42
C SER A 103 3.01 0.37 40.97
N ALA A 104 3.39 0.32 39.68
CA ALA A 104 4.61 0.99 39.20
C ALA A 104 4.58 1.38 37.71
N PRO A 105 4.84 2.66 37.34
CA PRO A 105 4.99 3.09 35.96
C PRO A 105 6.47 3.34 35.59
N PRO A 106 7.25 2.32 35.19
CA PRO A 106 8.46 2.56 34.40
C PRO A 106 8.29 2.30 32.90
N ASN A 107 7.19 1.66 32.46
CA ASN A 107 7.01 1.18 31.08
C ASN A 107 5.64 1.52 30.45
N ALA A 108 4.90 2.51 30.97
CA ALA A 108 3.60 2.90 30.40
C ALA A 108 3.73 3.40 28.94
N THR A 109 4.85 4.05 28.62
CA THR A 109 5.19 4.51 27.27
C THR A 109 5.45 3.36 26.32
N SER A 110 6.21 2.34 26.72
CA SER A 110 6.54 1.21 25.84
C SER A 110 5.31 0.37 25.50
N VAL A 111 4.37 0.22 26.43
CA VAL A 111 3.07 -0.41 26.16
C VAL A 111 2.27 0.38 25.13
N LEU A 112 2.23 1.71 25.24
CA LEU A 112 1.50 2.58 24.31
C LEU A 112 2.08 2.54 22.89
N TYR A 113 3.41 2.58 22.75
CA TYR A 113 4.07 2.50 21.44
C TYR A 113 4.06 1.10 20.83
N ALA A 114 3.91 0.05 21.66
CA ALA A 114 3.74 -1.32 21.16
C ALA A 114 2.34 -1.58 20.57
N MET A 115 1.38 -0.67 20.75
CA MET A 115 0.04 -0.83 20.20
C MET A 115 0.03 -0.61 18.69
N PRO A 116 -0.64 -1.50 17.92
CA PRO A 116 -0.92 -1.24 16.52
C PRO A 116 -1.64 0.09 16.34
N GLY A 117 -1.21 0.89 15.37
CA GLY A 117 -1.81 2.19 15.11
C GLY A 117 -1.44 3.31 16.08
N ALA A 118 -0.45 3.16 16.95
CA ALA A 118 0.02 4.22 17.87
C ALA A 118 0.39 5.55 17.17
N ILE A 119 0.65 5.52 15.86
CA ILE A 119 0.83 6.71 14.99
C ILE A 119 -0.42 7.60 14.91
N PHE A 120 -1.61 7.05 15.16
CA PHE A 120 -2.89 7.76 15.14
C PHE A 120 -3.30 8.26 16.52
N PHE A 121 -2.50 8.02 17.57
CA PHE A 121 -2.85 8.43 18.93
C PHE A 121 -2.55 9.92 19.15
N PRO A 122 -3.52 10.72 19.59
CA PRO A 122 -3.30 12.14 19.80
C PRO A 122 -2.30 12.37 20.94
N PRO A 123 -1.46 13.44 20.87
CA PRO A 123 -0.51 13.76 21.92
C PRO A 123 -1.14 13.89 23.32
N GLN A 124 -2.40 14.35 23.38
CA GLN A 124 -3.17 14.48 24.62
C GLN A 124 -3.48 13.12 25.24
N LEU A 125 -3.84 12.12 24.43
CA LEU A 125 -4.04 10.75 24.88
C LEU A 125 -2.73 10.15 25.37
N LYS A 126 -1.63 10.36 24.62
CA LYS A 126 -0.29 9.90 25.04
C LYS A 126 0.11 10.50 26.38
N ALA A 127 -0.12 11.79 26.59
CA ALA A 127 0.16 12.46 27.87
C ALA A 127 -0.75 11.94 29.01
N ALA A 128 -2.04 11.80 28.76
CA ALA A 128 -3.00 11.27 29.75
C ALA A 128 -2.66 9.82 30.15
N TRP A 129 -2.25 8.99 29.19
CA TRP A 129 -1.82 7.62 29.43
C TRP A 129 -0.56 7.53 30.31
N ILE A 130 0.42 8.40 30.07
CA ILE A 130 1.66 8.46 30.86
C ILE A 130 1.37 8.92 32.30
N LEU A 131 0.44 9.86 32.49
CA LEU A 131 0.13 10.44 33.80
C LEU A 131 -0.85 9.60 34.62
N GLY A 132 -1.86 8.99 33.99
CA GLY A 132 -2.94 8.27 34.67
C GLY A 132 -2.76 6.76 34.73
N GLY A 133 -1.97 6.17 33.83
CA GLY A 133 -1.83 4.72 33.68
C GLY A 133 -3.15 4.01 33.31
N PRO A 134 -3.09 2.72 32.93
CA PRO A 134 -4.25 1.95 32.50
C PRO A 134 -5.16 1.44 33.63
N CYS A 135 -5.10 2.03 34.84
CA CYS A 135 -5.53 1.38 36.08
C CYS A 135 -6.62 2.14 36.87
N SER A 136 -7.57 2.80 36.21
CA SER A 136 -8.82 3.15 36.91
C SER A 136 -9.78 1.96 36.88
N ASN A 137 -10.52 1.76 37.98
CA ASN A 137 -11.52 0.69 38.09
C ASN A 137 -12.71 0.84 37.11
N ASP A 138 -12.90 2.02 36.54
CA ASP A 138 -13.85 2.26 35.46
C ASP A 138 -13.19 1.97 34.12
N SER A 139 -13.92 1.32 33.20
CA SER A 139 -13.51 1.14 31.81
C SER A 139 -13.29 2.51 31.16
N VAL A 140 -12.06 2.99 31.15
CA VAL A 140 -11.76 4.29 30.54
C VAL A 140 -11.91 4.14 29.04
N VAL A 141 -12.78 4.96 28.46
CA VAL A 141 -12.96 5.05 27.03
C VAL A 141 -12.45 6.40 26.55
N TYR A 142 -11.47 6.37 25.67
CA TYR A 142 -10.99 7.53 24.94
C TYR A 142 -11.48 7.45 23.50
N ALA A 143 -12.07 8.53 23.00
CA ALA A 143 -12.52 8.64 21.62
C ALA A 143 -11.95 9.90 20.97
N TRP A 144 -11.52 9.78 19.72
CA TRP A 144 -11.07 10.90 18.91
C TRP A 144 -11.40 10.68 17.45
N GLU A 145 -11.46 11.78 16.70
CA GLU A 145 -11.82 11.74 15.29
C GLU A 145 -10.61 12.06 14.42
N LEU A 146 -10.49 11.35 13.30
CA LEU A 146 -9.57 11.67 12.23
C LEU A 146 -10.35 12.36 11.11
N THR A 147 -9.94 13.57 10.76
CA THR A 147 -10.49 14.30 9.62
C THR A 147 -9.49 14.31 8.46
N THR A 148 -9.98 14.51 7.24
CA THR A 148 -9.16 14.75 6.06
C THR A 148 -9.72 15.97 5.35
N LEU A 149 -8.96 17.07 5.28
CA LEU A 149 -9.45 18.33 4.69
C LEU A 149 -10.75 18.81 5.37
N ASN A 150 -10.82 18.71 6.70
CA ASN A 150 -11.99 19.03 7.53
C ASN A 150 -13.25 18.16 7.29
N LEU A 151 -13.14 17.06 6.54
CA LEU A 151 -14.21 16.08 6.42
C LEU A 151 -13.95 14.91 7.39
N PRO A 152 -14.98 14.39 8.07
CA PRO A 152 -14.85 13.20 8.91
C PRO A 152 -14.30 12.06 8.07
N SER A 153 -13.25 11.37 8.55
CA SER A 153 -12.60 10.27 7.82
C SER A 153 -12.74 8.96 8.59
N SER A 154 -12.42 8.96 9.89
CA SER A 154 -12.52 7.77 10.74
C SER A 154 -12.66 8.19 12.19
N MET A 155 -13.35 7.36 12.97
CA MET A 155 -13.46 7.50 14.41
C MET A 155 -12.61 6.43 15.09
N LEU A 156 -11.85 6.84 16.09
CA LEU A 156 -10.91 5.99 16.79
C LEU A 156 -11.30 5.92 18.25
N VAL A 157 -11.29 4.71 18.80
CA VAL A 157 -11.72 4.46 20.17
C VAL A 157 -10.71 3.54 20.85
N LEU A 158 -10.28 3.92 22.05
CA LEU A 158 -9.44 3.12 22.93
C LEU A 158 -10.22 2.86 24.21
N TRP A 159 -10.34 1.60 24.61
CA TRP A 159 -10.91 1.26 25.92
C TRP A 159 -10.11 0.21 26.64
N ILE A 160 -10.18 0.25 27.96
CA ILE A 160 -9.52 -0.69 28.84
C ILE A 160 -10.59 -1.61 29.42
N ALA A 161 -10.40 -2.92 29.26
CA ALA A 161 -11.25 -3.95 29.83
C ALA A 161 -10.40 -4.88 30.71
N VAL A 162 -10.80 -5.07 31.96
CA VAL A 162 -10.16 -6.06 32.84
C VAL A 162 -10.69 -7.43 32.45
N GLN A 163 -9.81 -8.34 32.03
CA GLN A 163 -10.19 -9.71 31.72
C GLN A 163 -9.93 -10.62 32.92
N PRO A 164 -10.94 -11.37 33.39
CA PRO A 164 -10.76 -12.34 34.46
C PRO A 164 -10.23 -13.67 33.88
N GLU A 165 -8.93 -13.79 33.65
CA GLU A 165 -8.29 -15.10 33.46
C GLU A 165 -6.96 -15.22 34.21
N GLN A 166 -6.81 -16.34 34.94
CA GLN A 166 -5.61 -16.72 35.69
C GLN A 166 -4.50 -17.16 34.72
N PHE A 167 -3.60 -16.25 34.35
CA PHE A 167 -2.40 -16.62 33.60
C PHE A 167 -1.34 -17.18 34.56
N SER A 168 -1.29 -18.52 34.66
CA SER A 168 -0.21 -19.27 35.30
C SER A 168 0.95 -19.42 34.31
N SER A 169 1.78 -18.39 34.17
CA SER A 169 3.09 -18.56 33.53
C SER A 169 4.10 -19.03 34.57
N HIS A 170 5.01 -19.92 34.18
CA HIS A 170 5.92 -20.70 35.05
C HIS A 170 6.86 -19.89 35.99
N ASN A 171 6.76 -18.56 36.04
CA ASN A 171 7.51 -17.68 36.96
C ASN A 171 6.77 -16.38 37.38
N ALA A 172 5.51 -16.17 36.98
CA ALA A 172 4.71 -15.02 37.44
C ALA A 172 3.22 -15.35 37.36
N SER A 173 2.56 -15.33 38.51
CA SER A 173 1.10 -15.41 38.64
C SER A 173 0.53 -14.00 38.60
N TYR A 174 0.00 -13.58 37.46
CA TYR A 174 -0.76 -12.34 37.38
C TYR A 174 -2.21 -12.63 37.77
N SER A 175 -2.71 -11.98 38.82
CA SER A 175 -4.09 -12.18 39.32
C SER A 175 -5.15 -11.53 38.42
N THR A 176 -4.75 -10.57 37.58
CA THR A 176 -5.64 -9.82 36.67
C THR A 176 -4.84 -9.37 35.44
N LEU A 177 -5.28 -9.74 34.24
CA LEU A 177 -4.74 -9.20 33.00
C LEU A 177 -5.65 -8.07 32.52
N THR A 178 -5.03 -6.95 32.15
CA THR A 178 -5.76 -5.81 31.60
C THR A 178 -5.65 -5.84 30.09
N ALA A 179 -6.77 -5.97 29.39
CA ALA A 179 -6.84 -5.89 27.93
C ALA A 179 -7.04 -4.44 27.52
N VAL A 180 -6.14 -3.93 26.68
CA VAL A 180 -6.30 -2.62 26.05
C VAL A 180 -6.76 -2.85 24.62
N ASN A 181 -7.94 -2.36 24.30
CA ASN A 181 -8.58 -2.52 23.00
C ASN A 181 -8.58 -1.19 22.26
N TYR A 182 -8.27 -1.25 20.98
CA TYR A 182 -8.23 -0.12 20.08
C TYR A 182 -9.04 -0.43 18.83
N ALA A 183 -10.12 0.31 18.59
CA ALA A 183 -10.95 0.21 17.40
C ALA A 183 -10.71 1.35 16.43
N TYR A 184 -10.59 1.00 15.16
CA TYR A 184 -10.60 1.92 14.03
C TYR A 184 -11.90 1.76 13.26
N VAL A 185 -12.72 2.79 13.31
CA VAL A 185 -14.03 2.81 12.65
C VAL A 185 -13.96 3.74 11.44
N VAL A 186 -14.09 3.18 10.24
CA VAL A 186 -14.08 3.97 9.00
C VAL A 186 -15.39 4.75 8.88
N ASP A 187 -15.32 6.01 8.45
CA ASP A 187 -16.52 6.75 8.08
C ASP A 187 -17.05 6.29 6.71
N ILE A 188 -18.35 6.00 6.64
CA ILE A 188 -18.95 5.41 5.44
C ILE A 188 -19.65 6.52 4.67
N ARG A 189 -18.98 6.96 3.59
CA ARG A 189 -19.52 7.97 2.69
C ARG A 189 -20.88 7.58 2.08
N PRO A 190 -21.72 8.57 1.74
CA PRO A 190 -23.04 8.31 1.15
C PRO A 190 -22.94 7.48 -0.13
N THR A 191 -23.98 6.71 -0.41
CA THR A 191 -24.04 5.80 -1.57
C THR A 191 -23.83 6.53 -2.89
N SER A 192 -24.31 7.77 -3.01
CA SER A 192 -24.11 8.62 -4.21
C SER A 192 -22.62 8.87 -4.50
N TRP A 193 -21.83 9.20 -3.48
CA TRP A 193 -20.38 9.38 -3.60
C TRP A 193 -19.68 8.09 -4.02
N ARG A 194 -20.06 6.95 -3.41
CA ARG A 194 -19.48 5.64 -3.74
C ARG A 194 -19.80 5.19 -5.16
N LEU A 195 -21.00 5.46 -5.65
CA LEU A 195 -21.38 5.19 -7.04
C LEU A 195 -20.68 6.13 -8.02
N ALA A 196 -20.53 7.42 -7.70
CA ALA A 196 -19.76 8.35 -8.51
C ALA A 196 -18.29 7.91 -8.63
N LYS A 197 -17.68 7.49 -7.52
CA LYS A 197 -16.32 6.93 -7.48
C LYS A 197 -16.20 5.65 -8.31
N LEU A 198 -17.18 4.75 -8.22
CA LEU A 198 -17.24 3.55 -9.06
C LEU A 198 -17.29 3.91 -10.55
N LEU A 199 -18.13 4.86 -10.94
CA LEU A 199 -18.25 5.32 -12.33
C LEU A 199 -16.93 5.90 -12.84
N VAL A 200 -16.24 6.72 -12.03
CA VAL A 200 -14.89 7.23 -12.36
C VAL A 200 -13.89 6.09 -12.56
N ARG A 201 -13.90 5.07 -11.67
CA ARG A 201 -13.03 3.90 -11.80
C ARG A 201 -13.34 3.08 -13.05
N LEU A 202 -14.60 2.89 -13.41
CA LEU A 202 -15.01 2.20 -14.64
C LEU A 202 -14.58 2.97 -15.90
N LEU A 203 -14.74 4.31 -15.89
CA LEU A 203 -14.23 5.16 -16.97
C LEU A 203 -12.70 5.05 -17.10
N LEU A 204 -11.99 4.97 -15.97
CA LEU A 204 -10.54 4.76 -15.94
C LEU A 204 -10.16 3.39 -16.51
N CYS A 205 -10.91 2.31 -16.21
CA CYS A 205 -10.71 0.99 -16.83
C CYS A 205 -10.85 1.07 -18.36
N VAL A 206 -11.89 1.73 -18.86
CA VAL A 206 -12.13 1.93 -20.29
C VAL A 206 -11.00 2.76 -20.93
N LEU A 207 -10.55 3.82 -20.25
CA LEU A 207 -9.44 4.65 -20.70
C LEU A 207 -8.14 3.83 -20.83
N ILE A 208 -7.81 3.03 -19.82
CA ILE A 208 -6.64 2.14 -19.83
C ILE A 208 -6.74 1.13 -20.98
N ALA A 209 -7.90 0.49 -21.16
CA ALA A 209 -8.13 -0.45 -22.25
C ALA A 209 -7.97 0.22 -23.63
N ARG A 210 -8.52 1.42 -23.79
CA ARG A 210 -8.37 2.23 -25.02
C ARG A 210 -6.92 2.55 -25.31
N ILE A 211 -6.18 3.07 -24.32
CA ILE A 211 -4.76 3.41 -24.47
C ILE A 211 -3.93 2.17 -24.81
N ALA A 212 -4.12 1.07 -24.08
CA ALA A 212 -3.42 -0.19 -24.36
C ALA A 212 -3.74 -0.69 -25.77
N TYR A 213 -4.99 -0.60 -26.22
CA TYR A 213 -5.37 -0.99 -27.57
C TYR A 213 -4.70 -0.11 -28.63
N THR A 214 -4.85 1.22 -28.52
CA THR A 214 -4.40 2.15 -29.56
C THR A 214 -2.87 2.29 -29.61
N ALA A 215 -2.21 2.32 -28.46
CA ALA A 215 -0.77 2.55 -28.36
C ALA A 215 0.07 1.26 -28.40
N TYR A 216 -0.53 0.08 -28.22
CA TYR A 216 0.22 -1.19 -28.22
C TYR A 216 -0.31 -2.17 -29.27
N TYR A 217 -1.54 -2.62 -29.12
CA TYR A 217 -2.06 -3.74 -29.93
C TYR A 217 -2.26 -3.41 -31.40
N ILE A 218 -2.59 -2.15 -31.74
CA ILE A 218 -2.64 -1.70 -33.14
C ILE A 218 -1.26 -1.85 -33.80
N HIS A 219 -0.18 -1.45 -33.12
CA HIS A 219 1.18 -1.56 -33.67
C HIS A 219 1.65 -3.01 -33.78
N VAL A 220 1.30 -3.87 -32.81
CA VAL A 220 1.56 -5.32 -32.90
C VAL A 220 0.85 -5.92 -34.12
N ARG A 221 -0.43 -5.56 -34.36
CA ARG A 221 -1.17 -6.01 -35.55
C ARG A 221 -0.54 -5.51 -36.85
N HIS A 222 -0.11 -4.26 -36.88
CA HIS A 222 0.57 -3.68 -38.04
C HIS A 222 1.88 -4.42 -38.35
N LEU A 223 2.69 -4.70 -37.33
CA LEU A 223 3.93 -5.46 -37.46
C LEU A 223 3.69 -6.87 -38.01
N VAL A 224 2.69 -7.58 -37.48
CA VAL A 224 2.29 -8.90 -37.98
C VAL A 224 1.91 -8.83 -39.46
N ASN A 225 1.15 -7.83 -39.86
CA ASN A 225 0.71 -7.66 -41.24
C ASN A 225 1.87 -7.31 -42.19
N GLN A 226 2.82 -6.49 -41.76
CA GLN A 226 4.00 -6.16 -42.55
C GLN A 226 4.93 -7.37 -42.73
N LEU A 227 5.18 -8.14 -41.67
CA LEU A 227 6.00 -9.37 -41.74
C LEU A 227 5.36 -10.48 -42.57
N LYS A 228 4.02 -10.49 -42.69
CA LYS A 228 3.32 -11.39 -43.62
C LYS A 228 3.51 -10.97 -45.08
N ARG A 229 3.65 -9.67 -45.36
CA ARG A 229 3.82 -9.12 -46.72
C ARG A 229 5.28 -9.14 -47.19
N LEU A 230 6.24 -9.07 -46.27
CA LEU A 230 7.67 -9.05 -46.55
C LEU A 230 8.26 -10.47 -46.41
N PRO A 231 8.50 -11.21 -47.52
CA PRO A 231 9.16 -12.50 -47.44
C PRO A 231 10.61 -12.34 -46.95
N LEU A 232 11.10 -13.34 -46.23
CA LEU A 232 12.51 -13.49 -45.88
C LEU A 232 13.35 -13.41 -47.15
N HIS A 233 14.43 -12.62 -47.12
CA HIS A 233 15.35 -12.49 -48.24
C HIS A 233 15.90 -13.86 -48.63
N GLY A 234 16.10 -14.10 -49.93
CA GLY A 234 16.56 -15.40 -50.45
C GLY A 234 17.92 -15.87 -49.91
N HIS A 235 18.72 -14.96 -49.33
CA HIS A 235 19.99 -15.26 -48.67
C HIS A 235 19.90 -15.33 -47.13
N ALA A 236 18.71 -15.23 -46.55
CA ALA A 236 18.54 -15.28 -45.11
C ALA A 236 18.62 -16.73 -44.60
N LEU A 237 19.49 -16.98 -43.61
CA LEU A 237 19.55 -18.24 -42.85
C LEU A 237 18.30 -18.46 -41.96
N ALA A 238 17.46 -17.44 -41.81
CA ALA A 238 16.26 -17.49 -40.98
C ALA A 238 15.10 -18.14 -41.76
N VAL A 239 14.53 -19.20 -41.19
CA VAL A 239 13.44 -19.99 -41.81
C VAL A 239 12.07 -19.38 -41.50
N ARG A 240 11.94 -18.64 -40.39
CA ARG A 240 10.65 -18.21 -39.85
C ARG A 240 10.75 -16.94 -39.02
N TYR A 241 9.72 -16.10 -39.08
CA TYR A 241 9.51 -15.03 -38.10
C TYR A 241 8.73 -15.56 -36.90
N GLU A 242 9.28 -15.40 -35.70
CA GLU A 242 8.58 -15.61 -34.43
C GLU A 242 8.41 -14.27 -33.73
N ILE A 243 7.16 -13.88 -33.47
CA ILE A 243 6.82 -12.64 -32.78
C ILE A 243 6.54 -12.97 -31.31
N VAL A 244 7.35 -12.39 -30.42
CA VAL A 244 7.16 -12.43 -28.98
C VAL A 244 6.51 -11.11 -28.57
N VAL A 245 5.28 -11.17 -28.08
CA VAL A 245 4.54 -10.00 -27.62
C VAL A 245 4.88 -9.76 -26.14
N GLY A 246 5.24 -8.53 -25.80
CA GLY A 246 5.47 -8.08 -24.43
C GLY A 246 4.18 -7.59 -23.76
N GLU A 247 4.32 -6.81 -22.68
CA GLU A 247 3.18 -6.23 -21.97
C GLU A 247 3.00 -4.73 -22.29
N PRO A 248 1.75 -4.22 -22.33
CA PRO A 248 1.47 -2.80 -22.63
C PRO A 248 1.70 -1.87 -21.42
N THR A 249 2.08 -2.41 -20.26
CA THR A 249 2.12 -1.71 -18.97
C THR A 249 2.92 -0.40 -19.05
N CYS A 250 4.15 -0.43 -19.59
CA CYS A 250 4.98 0.78 -19.67
C CYS A 250 4.34 1.92 -20.48
N LEU A 251 3.56 1.61 -21.51
CA LEU A 251 2.88 2.63 -22.31
C LEU A 251 1.74 3.28 -21.54
N VAL A 252 0.96 2.50 -20.79
CA VAL A 252 -0.10 3.03 -19.92
C VAL A 252 0.51 3.85 -18.78
N LEU A 253 1.58 3.37 -18.15
CA LEU A 253 2.31 4.06 -17.09
C LEU A 253 2.94 5.38 -17.54
N SER A 254 3.19 5.55 -18.84
CA SER A 254 3.74 6.79 -19.40
C SER A 254 2.68 7.87 -19.63
N HIS A 255 1.39 7.54 -19.53
CA HIS A 255 0.31 8.48 -19.82
C HIS A 255 -0.01 9.37 -18.60
N PRO A 256 0.30 10.68 -18.62
CA PRO A 256 0.26 11.53 -17.41
C PRO A 256 -1.14 11.62 -16.79
N ILE A 257 -2.18 11.67 -17.63
CA ILE A 257 -3.58 11.73 -17.15
C ILE A 257 -3.96 10.47 -16.37
N VAL A 258 -3.50 9.29 -16.81
CA VAL A 258 -3.84 8.03 -16.12
C VAL A 258 -3.19 8.01 -14.74
N CYS A 259 -1.90 8.34 -14.67
CA CYS A 259 -1.16 8.40 -13.42
C CYS A 259 -1.79 9.41 -12.44
N TRP A 260 -2.15 10.60 -12.91
CA TRP A 260 -2.77 11.63 -12.08
C TRP A 260 -4.16 11.21 -11.55
N LEU A 261 -4.99 10.58 -12.39
CA LEU A 261 -6.29 10.05 -11.97
C LEU A 261 -6.17 8.97 -10.88
N PHE A 262 -5.13 8.12 -10.94
CA PHE A 262 -4.86 7.16 -9.86
C PHE A 262 -4.43 7.83 -8.55
N VAL A 263 -3.61 8.88 -8.62
CA VAL A 263 -3.23 9.65 -7.42
C VAL A 263 -4.46 10.32 -6.79
N LEU A 264 -5.34 10.87 -7.62
CA LEU A 264 -6.61 11.45 -7.18
C LEU A 264 -7.55 10.39 -6.58
N ASP A 265 -7.62 9.18 -7.14
CA ASP A 265 -8.36 8.05 -6.54
C ASP A 265 -7.85 7.69 -5.15
N ILE A 266 -6.52 7.68 -4.95
CA ILE A 266 -5.91 7.42 -3.63
C ILE A 266 -6.29 8.52 -2.65
N ALA A 267 -6.21 9.79 -3.05
CA ALA A 267 -6.57 10.93 -2.20
C ALA A 267 -8.05 10.92 -1.79
N MET A 268 -8.96 10.56 -2.71
CA MET A 268 -10.40 10.39 -2.42
C MET A 268 -10.70 9.15 -1.54
N SER A 269 -9.71 8.32 -1.24
CA SER A 269 -9.84 7.09 -0.46
C SER A 269 -9.04 7.15 0.85
N ALA A 270 -8.82 8.34 1.40
CA ALA A 270 -7.95 8.57 2.55
C ALA A 270 -8.31 7.72 3.78
N GLU A 271 -9.61 7.56 4.05
CA GLU A 271 -10.18 6.76 5.15
C GLU A 271 -9.61 5.33 5.15
N TYR A 272 -9.64 4.69 3.99
CA TYR A 272 -9.17 3.33 3.78
C TYR A 272 -7.64 3.24 3.69
N VAL A 273 -6.95 4.34 3.34
CA VAL A 273 -5.49 4.41 3.42
C VAL A 273 -5.05 4.40 4.88
N GLY A 274 -5.74 5.13 5.75
CA GLY A 274 -5.55 5.06 7.20
C GLY A 274 -5.79 3.65 7.75
N LEU A 275 -6.89 3.00 7.35
CA LEU A 275 -7.18 1.62 7.72
C LEU A 275 -6.07 0.64 7.24
N ALA A 276 -5.59 0.80 6.01
CA ALA A 276 -4.51 -0.05 5.50
C ALA A 276 -3.19 0.16 6.25
N CYS A 277 -2.87 1.39 6.65
CA CYS A 277 -1.73 1.68 7.52
C CYS A 277 -1.87 0.98 8.88
N LEU A 278 -3.08 0.96 9.46
CA LEU A 278 -3.34 0.20 10.68
C LEU A 278 -3.11 -1.30 10.48
N ARG A 279 -3.67 -1.89 9.42
CA ARG A 279 -3.52 -3.32 9.09
C ARG A 279 -2.07 -3.75 8.90
N VAL A 280 -1.21 -2.85 8.43
CA VAL A 280 0.23 -3.12 8.27
C VAL A 280 1.00 -2.92 9.57
N SER A 281 0.50 -2.11 10.50
CA SER A 281 1.13 -1.93 11.82
C SER A 281 0.98 -3.14 12.74
N GLN A 282 -0.04 -3.98 12.51
CA GLN A 282 -0.18 -5.28 13.17
C GLN A 282 0.47 -6.38 12.33
N THR A 283 1.24 -7.26 12.97
CA THR A 283 1.92 -8.39 12.32
C THR A 283 1.39 -9.75 12.75
N SER A 284 0.42 -9.77 13.68
CA SER A 284 -0.16 -10.99 14.24
C SER A 284 -1.04 -11.73 13.23
N ASP A 285 -1.81 -11.00 12.42
CA ASP A 285 -2.64 -11.54 11.35
C ASP A 285 -2.01 -11.24 9.97
N VAL A 286 -1.38 -12.27 9.40
CA VAL A 286 -0.68 -12.21 8.12
C VAL A 286 -1.63 -11.87 6.96
N LEU A 287 -2.89 -12.29 7.02
CA LEU A 287 -3.85 -12.04 5.94
C LEU A 287 -4.22 -10.56 5.89
N HIS A 288 -4.56 -9.97 7.03
CA HIS A 288 -4.87 -8.54 7.09
C HIS A 288 -3.65 -7.67 6.83
N PHE A 289 -2.47 -8.10 7.29
CA PHE A 289 -1.19 -7.47 6.93
C PHE A 289 -0.97 -7.48 5.42
N ALA A 290 -1.15 -8.62 4.75
CA ALA A 290 -1.01 -8.74 3.30
C ALA A 290 -2.04 -7.90 2.54
N LEU A 291 -3.29 -7.83 3.00
CA LEU A 291 -4.32 -6.95 2.45
C LEU A 291 -3.94 -5.47 2.59
N GLY A 292 -3.39 -5.07 3.73
CA GLY A 292 -2.87 -3.73 3.97
C GLY A 292 -1.72 -3.38 3.02
N MET A 293 -0.72 -4.26 2.89
CA MET A 293 0.40 -4.13 1.96
C MET A 293 -0.09 -4.01 0.50
N LEU A 294 -1.04 -4.87 0.11
CA LEU A 294 -1.61 -4.89 -1.24
C LEU A 294 -2.40 -3.61 -1.55
N TYR A 295 -3.08 -3.04 -0.56
CA TYR A 295 -3.82 -1.78 -0.68
C TYR A 295 -2.88 -0.58 -0.77
N LEU A 296 -1.83 -0.54 0.06
CA LEU A 296 -0.80 0.50 0.06
C LEU A 296 0.09 0.44 -1.17
N SER A 297 0.21 -0.71 -1.85
CA SER A 297 0.96 -0.82 -3.11
C SER A 297 0.46 0.14 -4.21
N ARG A 298 -0.74 0.71 -4.08
CA ARG A 298 -1.29 1.71 -5.01
C ARG A 298 -0.50 3.03 -4.96
N THR A 299 0.26 3.30 -3.90
CA THR A 299 1.12 4.49 -3.82
C THR A 299 2.22 4.52 -4.88
N VAL A 300 2.45 3.41 -5.60
CA VAL A 300 3.28 3.37 -6.81
C VAL A 300 2.89 4.44 -7.84
N TRP A 301 1.60 4.77 -7.93
CA TRP A 301 1.10 5.75 -8.87
C TRP A 301 1.59 7.16 -8.56
N CYS A 302 1.91 7.47 -7.31
CA CYS A 302 2.60 8.72 -6.95
C CYS A 302 3.99 8.79 -7.59
N ALA A 303 4.73 7.67 -7.56
CA ALA A 303 6.05 7.56 -8.16
C ALA A 303 5.99 7.63 -9.69
N TYR A 304 5.02 6.96 -10.32
CA TYR A 304 4.82 7.06 -11.77
C TYR A 304 4.38 8.46 -12.20
N THR A 305 3.52 9.13 -11.44
CA THR A 305 3.13 10.52 -11.69
C THR A 305 4.36 11.43 -11.65
N ALA A 306 5.23 11.27 -10.64
CA ALA A 306 6.47 12.02 -10.54
C ALA A 306 7.40 11.81 -11.76
N LEU A 307 7.51 10.58 -12.26
CA LEU A 307 8.28 10.28 -13.48
C LEU A 307 7.67 10.92 -14.73
N THR A 308 6.34 10.88 -14.90
CA THR A 308 5.68 11.51 -16.05
C THR A 308 5.79 13.04 -16.01
N ALA A 309 5.71 13.63 -14.81
CA ALA A 309 5.93 15.06 -14.59
C ALA A 309 7.38 15.43 -14.89
N LEU A 310 8.34 14.64 -14.40
CA LEU A 310 9.77 14.82 -14.69
C LEU A 310 10.05 14.78 -16.19
N ASN A 311 9.49 13.80 -16.90
CA ASN A 311 9.65 13.67 -18.36
C ASN A 311 9.13 14.93 -19.08
N SER A 312 7.98 15.44 -18.63
CA SER A 312 7.39 16.67 -19.15
C SER A 312 8.26 17.89 -18.85
N ILE A 313 8.85 17.99 -17.66
CA ILE A 313 9.76 19.08 -17.27
C ILE A 313 11.07 18.99 -18.07
N MET A 314 11.62 17.79 -18.26
CA MET A 314 12.87 17.55 -18.99
C MET A 314 12.75 17.97 -20.45
N SER A 315 11.61 17.71 -21.09
CA SER A 315 11.33 18.18 -22.46
C SER A 315 11.29 19.70 -22.58
N ARG A 316 10.93 20.41 -21.49
CA ARG A 316 10.83 21.88 -21.46
C ARG A 316 12.14 22.55 -21.03
N PHE A 317 12.93 21.91 -20.17
CA PHE A 317 14.12 22.50 -19.55
C PHE A 317 15.34 21.55 -19.58
N PRO A 318 15.85 21.19 -20.76
CA PRO A 318 16.93 20.20 -20.90
C PRO A 318 18.25 20.63 -20.26
N ARG A 319 18.52 21.94 -20.14
CA ARG A 319 19.78 22.48 -19.59
C ARG A 319 19.93 22.27 -18.08
N TYR A 320 18.85 22.27 -17.32
CA TYR A 320 18.90 22.19 -15.85
C TYR A 320 18.87 20.75 -15.33
N MET A 321 18.47 19.77 -16.15
CA MET A 321 18.26 18.38 -15.73
C MET A 321 19.40 17.40 -16.05
N GLN A 322 20.51 17.87 -16.64
CA GLN A 322 21.67 17.00 -16.95
C GLN A 322 22.33 16.39 -15.71
N TRP A 323 22.10 16.98 -14.53
CA TRP A 323 22.68 16.55 -13.26
C TRP A 323 21.85 15.49 -12.52
N LEU A 324 20.63 15.21 -12.97
CA LEU A 324 19.75 14.23 -12.33
C LEU A 324 20.18 12.80 -12.70
N PRO A 325 20.30 11.89 -11.72
CA PRO A 325 20.56 10.48 -11.99
C PRO A 325 19.45 9.88 -12.85
N ALA A 326 19.79 8.90 -13.69
CA ALA A 326 18.81 8.13 -14.44
C ALA A 326 17.76 7.53 -13.48
N PRO A 327 16.46 7.77 -13.72
CA PRO A 327 15.41 7.30 -12.82
C PRO A 327 15.35 5.78 -12.77
N ALA A 328 14.82 5.26 -11.65
CA ALA A 328 14.66 3.82 -11.46
C ALA A 328 13.69 3.18 -12.48
N ASN A 329 13.92 1.91 -12.82
CA ASN A 329 13.04 1.13 -13.70
C ASN A 329 11.63 0.99 -13.09
N THR A 330 10.59 0.99 -13.93
CA THR A 330 9.18 0.93 -13.52
C THR A 330 8.82 -0.33 -12.72
N THR A 331 9.45 -1.47 -13.02
CA THR A 331 9.28 -2.74 -12.30
C THR A 331 9.91 -2.70 -10.92
N LEU A 332 11.11 -2.12 -10.81
CA LEU A 332 11.77 -1.90 -9.52
C LEU A 332 10.94 -0.97 -8.64
N LEU A 333 10.36 0.08 -9.23
CA LEU A 333 9.44 0.98 -8.55
C LEU A 333 8.18 0.28 -8.04
N ALA A 334 7.58 -0.61 -8.83
CA ALA A 334 6.45 -1.42 -8.38
C ALA A 334 6.83 -2.28 -7.16
N LEU A 335 7.96 -2.97 -7.22
CA LEU A 335 8.44 -3.79 -6.08
C LEU A 335 8.74 -2.94 -4.85
N LEU A 336 9.40 -1.80 -5.04
CA LEU A 336 9.73 -0.88 -3.95
C LEU A 336 8.50 -0.19 -3.37
N SER A 337 7.46 0.07 -4.15
CA SER A 337 6.21 0.60 -3.62
C SER A 337 5.40 -0.45 -2.86
N LEU A 338 5.47 -1.72 -3.25
CA LEU A 338 4.82 -2.82 -2.53
C LEU A 338 5.51 -3.04 -1.18
N VAL A 339 6.85 -3.16 -1.20
CA VAL A 339 7.64 -3.39 0.01
C VAL A 339 7.74 -2.12 0.85
N GLY A 340 8.02 -0.98 0.23
CA GLY A 340 8.21 0.30 0.90
C GLY A 340 6.90 0.95 1.33
N GLY A 341 5.81 0.83 0.55
CA GLY A 341 4.52 1.43 0.88
C GLY A 341 4.01 0.99 2.24
N GLY A 342 3.96 -0.32 2.50
CA GLY A 342 3.60 -0.82 3.83
C GLY A 342 4.80 -1.09 4.74
N GLY A 343 5.94 -1.54 4.24
CA GLY A 343 7.12 -1.81 5.07
C GLY A 343 7.66 -0.58 5.78
N VAL A 344 7.60 0.61 5.17
CA VAL A 344 7.94 1.86 5.86
C VAL A 344 6.96 2.11 7.01
N VAL A 345 5.66 1.91 6.80
CA VAL A 345 4.65 2.06 7.86
C VAL A 345 4.88 1.05 8.99
N ALA A 346 5.23 -0.20 8.68
CA ALA A 346 5.58 -1.21 9.67
C ALA A 346 6.85 -0.81 10.46
N VAL A 347 7.88 -0.28 9.79
CA VAL A 347 9.09 0.21 10.48
C VAL A 347 8.77 1.43 11.35
N LEU A 348 7.93 2.35 10.86
CA LEU A 348 7.46 3.50 11.64
C LEU A 348 6.72 3.03 12.91
N SER A 349 5.85 2.02 12.79
CA SER A 349 5.03 1.55 13.92
C SER A 349 5.80 0.81 15.01
N HIS A 350 7.05 0.41 14.77
CA HIS A 350 7.88 -0.27 15.78
C HIS A 350 8.88 0.67 16.48
N ASN A 351 9.06 1.90 15.99
CA ASN A 351 10.07 2.83 16.50
C ASN A 351 9.41 4.05 17.16
N ALA A 352 9.38 4.08 18.50
CA ALA A 352 8.81 5.18 19.29
C ALA A 352 9.17 6.62 18.83
N PRO A 353 10.44 6.98 18.57
CA PRO A 353 10.77 8.36 18.15
C PRO A 353 10.22 8.71 16.76
N LEU A 354 10.09 7.71 15.87
CA LEU A 354 9.50 7.91 14.55
C LEU A 354 7.98 8.06 14.64
N ILE A 355 7.34 7.33 15.56
CA ILE A 355 5.91 7.48 15.85
C ILE A 355 5.61 8.91 16.28
N ASP A 356 6.38 9.48 17.20
CA ASP A 356 6.14 10.86 17.67
C ASP A 356 6.44 11.91 16.60
N SER A 357 7.51 11.70 15.83
CA SER A 357 7.84 12.55 14.69
C SER A 357 6.74 12.54 13.63
N PHE A 358 6.08 11.40 13.41
CA PHE A 358 4.97 11.31 12.46
C PHE A 358 3.66 11.83 13.07
N THR A 359 3.42 11.59 14.35
CA THR A 359 2.24 12.10 15.08
C THR A 359 2.22 13.62 15.09
N SER A 360 3.39 14.28 15.17
CA SER A 360 3.48 15.75 15.14
C SER A 360 3.10 16.38 13.80
N ILE A 361 3.10 15.59 12.71
CA ILE A 361 2.65 16.03 11.38
C ILE A 361 1.12 16.17 11.35
N PHE A 362 0.40 15.43 12.19
CA PHE A 362 -1.04 15.63 12.32
C PHE A 362 -1.30 16.94 13.03
N SER A 363 -2.06 17.83 12.40
CA SER A 363 -2.55 19.02 13.08
C SER A 363 -3.66 18.60 14.03
N VAL A 364 -3.46 18.89 15.31
CA VAL A 364 -4.46 18.62 16.35
C VAL A 364 -5.41 19.80 16.38
N VAL A 365 -6.61 19.62 15.82
CA VAL A 365 -7.69 20.60 15.89
C VAL A 365 -8.60 20.20 17.05
N ARG A 366 -8.77 21.07 18.03
CA ARG A 366 -9.80 20.88 19.06
C ARG A 366 -11.09 21.49 18.55
N ALA A 367 -12.05 20.66 18.16
CA ALA A 367 -13.43 21.11 18.03
C ALA A 367 -13.99 21.20 19.46
N CYS A 368 -14.25 22.42 19.92
CA CYS A 368 -14.83 22.69 21.22
C CYS A 368 -16.17 23.38 21.01
N ASP A 369 -17.22 22.86 21.63
CA ASP A 369 -18.53 23.51 21.67
C ASP A 369 -18.64 24.45 22.89
N ALA A 370 -19.60 25.37 22.85
CA ALA A 370 -19.75 26.49 23.79
C ALA A 370 -19.97 26.08 25.27
N THR A 371 -20.17 24.79 25.56
CA THR A 371 -20.56 24.25 26.87
C THR A 371 -19.60 23.19 27.44
N SER A 372 -18.31 23.22 27.05
CA SER A 372 -17.17 22.56 27.74
C SER A 372 -16.90 21.06 27.49
N GLN A 373 -17.45 20.46 26.44
CA GLN A 373 -17.02 19.13 25.97
C GLN A 373 -16.28 19.24 24.64
N CYS A 374 -14.99 18.85 24.62
CA CYS A 374 -14.17 18.86 23.41
C CYS A 374 -13.77 17.42 23.06
N THR A 375 -14.24 16.92 21.91
CA THR A 375 -13.66 15.71 21.32
C THR A 375 -12.39 16.09 20.58
N PRO A 376 -11.21 15.53 20.92
CA PRO A 376 -10.00 15.82 20.16
C PRO A 376 -10.16 15.32 18.72
N SER A 377 -9.83 16.17 17.75
CA SER A 377 -9.78 15.78 16.34
C SER A 377 -8.36 15.96 15.80
N MET A 378 -7.95 15.07 14.90
CA MET A 378 -6.66 15.11 14.21
C MET A 378 -6.92 15.22 12.72
N ASP A 379 -6.33 16.22 12.05
CA ASP A 379 -6.38 16.28 10.60
C ASP A 379 -5.20 15.48 10.00
N SER A 380 -5.56 14.54 9.13
CA SER A 380 -4.65 13.64 8.44
C SER A 380 -4.22 14.15 7.06
N SER A 381 -4.74 15.30 6.60
CA SER A 381 -4.44 15.85 5.28
C SER A 381 -2.94 16.05 5.04
N LEU A 382 -2.25 16.67 6.00
CA LEU A 382 -0.80 16.90 5.93
C LEU A 382 -0.03 15.59 5.97
N ALA A 383 -0.37 14.68 6.90
CA ALA A 383 0.28 13.37 7.01
C ALA A 383 0.14 12.54 5.72
N MET A 384 -1.05 12.54 5.12
CA MET A 384 -1.34 11.89 3.84
C MET A 384 -0.54 12.53 2.70
N SER A 385 -0.44 13.86 2.66
CA SER A 385 0.36 14.58 1.66
C SER A 385 1.86 14.23 1.77
N VAL A 386 2.42 14.21 2.99
CA VAL A 386 3.81 13.84 3.25
C VAL A 386 4.07 12.39 2.84
N TYR A 387 3.13 11.49 3.13
CA TYR A 387 3.24 10.08 2.72
C TYR A 387 3.20 9.92 1.19
N MET A 388 2.28 10.60 0.50
CA MET A 388 2.22 10.58 -0.98
C MET A 388 3.45 11.21 -1.64
N VAL A 389 3.96 12.33 -1.10
CA VAL A 389 5.20 12.96 -1.58
C VAL A 389 6.40 12.05 -1.36
N SER A 390 6.47 11.39 -0.20
CA SER A 390 7.53 10.41 0.09
C SER A 390 7.52 9.25 -0.92
N CYS A 391 6.33 8.74 -1.29
CA CYS A 391 6.17 7.75 -2.35
C CYS A 391 6.55 8.30 -3.74
N ALA A 392 6.22 9.57 -4.02
CA ALA A 392 6.59 10.25 -5.26
C ALA A 392 8.11 10.46 -5.40
N LEU A 393 8.84 10.55 -4.28
CA LEU A 393 10.30 10.73 -4.26
C LEU A 393 11.10 9.43 -4.44
N LEU A 394 10.45 8.25 -4.31
CA LEU A 394 11.09 6.94 -4.48
C LEU A 394 11.94 6.77 -5.75
N PRO A 395 11.52 7.23 -6.95
CA PRO A 395 12.32 7.09 -8.17
C PRO A 395 13.68 7.81 -8.12
N PHE A 396 13.81 8.81 -7.26
CA PHE A 396 15.02 9.63 -7.13
C PHE A 396 15.90 9.17 -5.98
N ILE A 397 15.30 8.74 -4.87
CA ILE A 397 16.02 8.22 -3.71
C ILE A 397 16.80 6.97 -4.10
N VAL A 398 16.22 6.08 -4.90
CA VAL A 398 16.81 4.77 -5.23
C VAL A 398 18.14 4.89 -6.01
N PRO A 399 18.24 5.66 -7.10
CA PRO A 399 19.51 5.91 -7.78
C PRO A 399 20.56 6.58 -6.87
N VAL A 400 20.16 7.55 -6.04
CA VAL A 400 21.06 8.25 -5.12
C VAL A 400 21.60 7.27 -4.07
N LEU A 401 20.72 6.47 -3.46
CA LEU A 401 21.09 5.45 -2.49
C LEU A 401 22.01 4.40 -3.12
N ARG A 402 21.74 3.97 -4.36
CA ARG A 402 22.60 3.04 -5.09
C ARG A 402 23.97 3.62 -5.39
N LYS A 403 24.06 4.92 -5.73
CA LYS A 403 25.33 5.63 -5.92
C LYS A 403 26.10 5.73 -4.61
N MET A 404 25.43 6.07 -3.51
CA MET A 404 26.04 6.14 -2.17
C MET A 404 26.50 4.77 -1.68
N LEU A 405 25.68 3.72 -1.77
CA LEU A 405 26.09 2.35 -1.44
C LEU A 405 27.18 1.82 -2.38
N GLY A 406 27.17 2.19 -3.67
CA GLY A 406 28.23 1.84 -4.61
C GLY A 406 29.56 2.50 -4.25
N VAL A 407 29.53 3.72 -3.70
CA VAL A 407 30.70 4.42 -3.16
C VAL A 407 31.17 3.77 -1.84
N VAL A 408 30.24 3.38 -0.96
CA VAL A 408 30.55 2.70 0.32
C VAL A 408 31.07 1.27 0.11
N THR A 409 30.51 0.52 -0.84
CA THR A 409 30.99 -0.82 -1.21
C THR A 409 32.19 -0.79 -2.16
N GLY A 410 32.47 0.35 -2.78
CA GLY A 410 33.67 0.60 -3.58
C GLY A 410 34.99 0.51 -2.81
N ASN A 411 34.93 0.40 -1.47
CA ASN A 411 36.09 0.16 -0.61
C ASN A 411 36.23 -1.30 -0.13
N THR A 412 35.39 -2.22 -0.61
CA THR A 412 35.52 -3.65 -0.34
C THR A 412 35.43 -4.43 -1.64
N ASN A 413 36.45 -5.26 -1.88
CA ASN A 413 36.70 -6.05 -3.10
C ASN A 413 35.64 -7.13 -3.43
N LEU A 414 34.35 -6.86 -3.27
CA LEU A 414 33.27 -7.80 -3.57
C LEU A 414 32.90 -7.81 -5.07
N PHE A 415 33.17 -6.72 -5.80
CA PHE A 415 32.91 -6.65 -7.25
C PHE A 415 33.96 -7.37 -8.11
N ALA A 416 35.17 -7.60 -7.60
CA ALA A 416 36.19 -8.38 -8.29
C ALA A 416 35.79 -9.87 -8.44
N VAL A 417 34.98 -10.38 -7.52
CA VAL A 417 34.50 -11.77 -7.55
C VAL A 417 33.41 -11.95 -8.62
N ARG A 418 32.50 -10.98 -8.80
CA ARG A 418 31.41 -11.08 -9.79
C ARG A 418 31.92 -11.00 -11.23
N ALA A 419 32.97 -10.22 -11.49
CA ALA A 419 33.63 -10.17 -12.80
C ALA A 419 34.36 -11.50 -13.11
N ARG A 420 35.06 -12.10 -12.13
CA ARG A 420 35.72 -13.42 -12.31
C ARG A 420 34.73 -14.57 -12.48
N VAL A 421 33.61 -14.58 -11.75
CA VAL A 421 32.58 -15.63 -11.90
C VAL A 421 31.88 -15.53 -13.26
N SER A 422 31.64 -14.31 -13.78
CA SER A 422 31.05 -14.14 -15.13
C SER A 422 32.00 -14.56 -16.28
N SER A 423 33.32 -14.37 -16.10
CA SER A 423 34.29 -14.79 -17.13
C SER A 423 34.57 -16.30 -17.09
N VAL A 424 34.49 -16.93 -15.91
CA VAL A 424 34.58 -18.38 -15.76
C VAL A 424 33.30 -19.07 -16.23
N ALA A 425 32.12 -18.50 -15.94
CA ALA A 425 30.84 -19.03 -16.42
C ALA A 425 30.70 -18.91 -17.95
N SER A 426 31.14 -17.79 -18.55
CA SER A 426 31.13 -17.64 -20.01
C SER A 426 32.16 -18.55 -20.71
N LYS A 427 33.34 -18.79 -20.10
CA LYS A 427 34.32 -19.78 -20.59
C LYS A 427 33.86 -21.24 -20.42
N MET A 428 33.12 -21.56 -19.35
CA MET A 428 32.53 -22.90 -19.19
C MET A 428 31.34 -23.14 -20.14
N LEU A 429 30.54 -22.10 -20.42
CA LEU A 429 29.43 -22.18 -21.39
C LEU A 429 29.92 -22.25 -22.84
N SER A 430 31.05 -21.60 -23.18
CA SER A 430 31.66 -21.72 -24.51
C SER A 430 32.38 -23.06 -24.71
N SER A 431 33.05 -23.59 -23.66
CA SER A 431 33.67 -24.91 -23.66
C SER A 431 32.65 -26.05 -23.80
N ARG A 432 31.51 -25.99 -23.09
CA ARG A 432 30.42 -26.97 -23.24
C ARG A 432 29.71 -26.90 -24.59
N ARG A 433 29.66 -25.73 -25.25
CA ARG A 433 29.13 -25.61 -26.62
C ARG A 433 30.06 -26.22 -27.67
N MET A 434 31.37 -26.15 -27.47
CA MET A 434 32.32 -26.76 -28.40
C MET A 434 32.45 -28.29 -28.24
N SER A 435 32.25 -28.84 -27.04
CA SER A 435 32.22 -30.30 -26.85
C SER A 435 30.92 -30.95 -27.35
N SER A 436 29.80 -30.24 -27.27
CA SER A 436 28.49 -30.71 -27.80
C SER A 436 28.34 -30.57 -29.31
N GLN A 437 29.21 -29.80 -30.00
CA GLN A 437 29.15 -29.61 -31.46
C GLN A 437 29.96 -30.64 -32.26
N ARG A 438 30.68 -31.58 -31.62
CA ARG A 438 31.36 -32.68 -32.33
C ARG A 438 30.53 -33.96 -32.46
N LEU A 439 29.36 -34.05 -31.84
CA LEU A 439 28.41 -35.15 -32.07
C LEU A 439 27.01 -34.58 -32.35
N GLY A 440 26.68 -34.41 -33.62
CA GLY A 440 25.32 -34.09 -34.04
C GLY A 440 25.27 -33.11 -35.21
N SER A 441 25.26 -33.66 -36.42
CA SER A 441 24.74 -33.00 -37.62
C SER A 441 23.36 -32.39 -37.33
N GLY A 442 23.15 -31.10 -37.62
CA GLY A 442 21.82 -30.48 -37.60
C GLY A 442 21.78 -29.00 -37.20
N GLN A 443 21.75 -28.13 -38.22
CA GLN A 443 21.21 -26.75 -38.26
C GLN A 443 21.15 -25.92 -36.96
N ALA A 444 22.00 -24.90 -36.86
CA ALA A 444 21.94 -23.86 -35.83
C ALA A 444 20.91 -22.76 -36.18
N LEU A 445 19.81 -22.70 -35.44
CA LEU A 445 18.88 -21.55 -35.41
C LEU A 445 19.54 -20.36 -34.71
N LYS A 446 19.77 -19.26 -35.44
CA LYS A 446 20.14 -17.95 -34.86
C LYS A 446 18.88 -17.09 -34.73
N SER A 447 18.53 -16.70 -33.50
CA SER A 447 17.51 -15.67 -33.26
C SER A 447 18.13 -14.28 -33.47
N ILE A 448 17.40 -13.39 -34.13
CA ILE A 448 17.73 -11.97 -34.22
C ILE A 448 16.68 -11.25 -33.36
N GLU A 449 17.13 -10.70 -32.24
CA GLU A 449 16.32 -9.82 -31.39
C GLU A 449 16.52 -8.38 -31.87
N VAL A 450 15.46 -7.76 -32.37
CA VAL A 450 15.46 -6.34 -32.74
C VAL A 450 14.86 -5.56 -31.58
N PHE A 451 15.70 -4.81 -30.86
CA PHE A 451 15.26 -3.85 -29.86
C PHE A 451 14.81 -2.57 -30.57
N LEU A 452 13.52 -2.27 -30.50
CA LEU A 452 12.99 -0.97 -30.91
C LEU A 452 13.33 0.05 -29.82
N THR A 453 14.47 0.72 -29.96
CA THR A 453 14.73 1.99 -29.26
C THR A 453 14.00 3.09 -30.02
N HIS A 454 12.92 3.63 -29.45
CA HIS A 454 12.34 4.88 -29.94
C HIS A 454 13.17 6.08 -29.43
N PRO A 455 13.30 7.14 -30.24
CA PRO A 455 14.07 8.35 -29.94
C PRO A 455 13.49 9.19 -28.80
#